data_AF-A0A0P4VF97-F1
#
_entry.id   AF-A0A0P4VF97-F1
#
_cell.length_a   1.000
_cell.length_b   1.000
_cell.length_c   1.000
_cell.angle_alpha   90.00
_cell.angle_beta   90.00
_cell.angle_gamma   90.00
#
_symmetry.space_group_name_H-M   'P 1'
#
loop_
_entity.id
_entity.type
_entity.pdbx_description
1 polymer ?
#
loop_
_entity_poly.entity_id
_entity_poly.type
_entity_poly.pdbx_seq_one_letter_code
_entity_poly.pdbx_strand_id
1 'polypeptide(L)'
;TSKRNSLFDAKGRFHWTMNGVGLEFNHLFGFGVLDAGAMVALAKQWRTVPARYHCEAGSINRLQKISSNQPLFLKIETTACQGTDTQVNFL
;
A
#
# COMPACT_ATOMS: atom_id res chain seq x y z
N THR A 1 7.66 -3.25 13.36
CA THR A 1 8.82 -2.35 13.27
C THR A 1 8.45 -0.88 13.34
N SER A 2 7.17 -0.53 13.12
CA SER A 2 6.65 0.81 13.36
C SER A 2 5.38 0.75 14.21
N LYS A 3 5.07 1.85 14.92
CA LYS A 3 3.88 1.96 15.78
C LYS A 3 3.29 3.37 15.67
N ARG A 4 1.97 3.50 15.86
CA ARG A 4 1.27 4.79 15.91
C ARG A 4 1.92 5.78 16.89
N ASN A 5 2.32 5.30 18.07
CA ASN A 5 3.02 6.07 19.11
C ASN A 5 2.43 7.49 19.35
N SER A 6 1.11 7.55 19.60
CA SER A 6 0.37 8.80 19.83
C SER A 6 0.41 9.83 18.70
N LEU A 7 0.86 9.46 17.48
CA LEU A 7 0.74 10.32 16.32
C LEU A 7 -0.72 10.46 15.90
N PHE A 8 -1.18 11.69 15.69
CA PHE A 8 -2.50 12.00 15.14
C PHE A 8 -2.42 13.25 14.27
N ASP A 9 -3.30 13.32 13.26
CA ASP A 9 -3.48 14.55 12.49
C ASP A 9 -4.33 15.53 13.31
N ALA A 10 -3.71 16.59 13.85
CA ALA A 10 -4.41 17.61 14.62
C ALA A 10 -5.53 18.32 13.84
N LYS A 11 -5.46 18.33 12.50
CA LYS A 11 -6.51 18.89 11.64
C LYS A 11 -7.61 17.87 11.30
N GLY A 12 -7.46 16.61 11.70
CA GLY A 12 -8.44 15.55 11.47
C GLY A 12 -8.72 15.25 9.99
N ARG A 13 -7.79 15.55 9.07
CA ARG A 13 -7.98 15.31 7.62
C ARG A 13 -7.69 13.86 7.24
N PHE A 14 -6.72 13.24 7.92
CA PHE A 14 -6.33 11.86 7.70
C PHE A 14 -6.43 11.06 8.99
N HIS A 15 -7.31 10.07 8.99
CA HIS A 15 -7.46 9.15 10.11
C HIS A 15 -6.53 7.94 9.94
N TRP A 16 -6.20 7.32 11.07
CA TRP A 16 -5.59 6.00 11.06
C TRP A 16 -6.61 4.97 10.57
N THR A 17 -6.19 4.11 9.66
CA THR A 17 -7.01 3.03 9.10
C THR A 17 -6.20 1.74 9.00
N MET A 18 -6.90 0.62 8.82
CA MET A 18 -6.31 -0.70 8.67
C MET A 18 -6.28 -1.10 7.20
N ASN A 19 -5.14 -1.60 6.72
CA ASN A 19 -5.05 -2.19 5.39
C ASN A 19 -5.55 -3.64 5.37
N GLY A 20 -5.53 -4.28 4.20
CA GLY A 20 -6.05 -5.64 4.01
C GLY A 20 -5.33 -6.76 4.79
N VAL A 21 -4.10 -6.52 5.29
CA VAL A 21 -3.36 -7.47 6.14
C VAL A 21 -3.44 -7.11 7.62
N GLY A 22 -4.23 -6.10 7.99
CA GLY A 22 -4.45 -5.70 9.38
C GLY A 22 -3.31 -4.87 9.98
N LEU A 23 -2.58 -4.10 9.16
CA LEU A 23 -1.62 -3.11 9.65
C LEU A 23 -2.23 -1.72 9.65
N GLU A 24 -2.04 -1.00 10.76
CA GLU A 24 -2.44 0.40 10.89
C GLU A 24 -1.55 1.30 10.03
N PHE A 25 -2.16 2.19 9.25
CA PHE A 25 -1.44 3.24 8.55
C PHE A 25 -2.19 4.56 8.55
N ASN A 26 -1.46 5.64 8.28
CA ASN A 26 -1.98 6.98 8.11
C ASN A 26 -1.30 7.67 6.92
N HIS A 27 -2.01 8.52 6.20
CA HIS A 27 -1.46 9.22 5.04
C HIS A 27 -0.30 10.17 5.36
N LEU A 28 -0.21 10.71 6.58
CA LEU A 28 0.90 11.59 7.00
C LEU A 28 2.07 10.82 7.60
N PHE A 29 1.82 9.65 8.18
CA PHE A 29 2.79 8.95 9.03
C PHE A 29 3.18 7.56 8.54
N GLY A 30 2.59 7.07 7.44
CA GLY A 30 2.77 5.70 6.98
C GLY A 30 2.35 4.71 8.08
N PHE A 31 3.21 3.72 8.36
CA PHE A 31 3.01 2.76 9.46
C PHE A 31 3.39 3.30 10.87
N GLY A 32 3.76 4.58 10.98
CA GLY A 32 4.06 5.26 12.25
C GLY A 32 5.54 5.42 12.57
N VAL A 33 5.86 5.68 13.84
CA VAL A 33 7.22 5.91 14.32
C VAL A 33 8.04 4.63 14.24
N LEU A 34 9.26 4.74 13.72
CA LEU A 34 10.22 3.64 13.65
C LEU A 34 10.64 3.18 15.05
N ASP A 35 10.57 1.88 15.28
CA ASP A 35 11.07 1.21 16.48
C ASP A 35 12.40 0.53 16.13
N ALA A 36 13.51 1.22 16.43
CA ALA A 36 14.86 0.76 16.08
C ALA A 36 15.19 -0.60 16.69
N GLY A 37 14.77 -0.86 17.93
CA GLY A 37 14.95 -2.14 18.60
C GLY A 37 14.20 -3.27 17.87
N ALA A 38 12.94 -3.03 17.50
CA ALA A 38 12.17 -3.99 16.74
C ALA A 38 12.72 -4.22 15.32
N MET A 39 13.26 -3.18 14.66
CA MET A 39 13.90 -3.33 13.35
C MET A 39 15.14 -4.23 13.42
N VAL A 40 16.03 -4.00 14.39
CA VAL A 40 17.22 -4.84 14.59
C VAL A 40 16.85 -6.27 14.97
N ALA A 41 15.86 -6.44 15.86
CA ALA A 41 15.39 -7.77 16.25
C ALA A 41 14.83 -8.56 15.06
N LEU A 42 14.00 -7.92 14.21
CA LEU A 42 13.45 -8.56 13.01
C LEU A 42 14.55 -8.85 11.97
N ALA A 43 15.49 -7.93 11.77
CA ALA A 43 16.57 -8.09 10.81
C ALA A 43 17.42 -9.34 11.06
N LYS A 44 17.65 -9.71 12.33
CA LYS A 44 18.40 -10.92 12.71
C LYS A 44 17.74 -12.23 12.26
N GLN A 45 16.42 -12.23 12.05
CA GLN A 45 15.64 -13.39 11.66
C GLN A 45 15.09 -13.27 10.23
N TRP A 46 15.44 -12.18 9.54
CA TRP A 46 14.90 -11.85 8.24
C TRP A 46 15.37 -12.86 7.20
N ARG A 47 14.41 -13.36 6.40
CA ARG A 47 14.69 -14.17 5.22
C ARG A 47 14.53 -13.29 3.99
N THR A 48 15.54 -13.32 3.11
CA THR A 48 15.51 -12.55 1.85
C THR A 48 14.27 -12.90 1.05
N VAL A 49 13.54 -11.88 0.61
CA VAL A 49 12.36 -12.02 -0.25
C VAL A 49 12.78 -12.37 -1.68
N PRO A 50 11.89 -12.98 -2.50
CA PRO A 50 12.16 -13.23 -3.90
C PRO A 50 12.51 -11.95 -4.69
N ALA A 51 13.05 -12.12 -5.89
CA ALA A 51 13.31 -11.01 -6.80
C ALA A 51 12.03 -10.21 -7.06
N ARG A 52 12.17 -8.89 -7.24
CA ARG A 52 11.06 -8.00 -7.54
C ARG A 52 10.61 -8.19 -8.99
N TYR A 53 9.30 -8.33 -9.20
CA TYR A 53 8.66 -8.35 -10.52
C TYR A 53 7.60 -7.26 -10.64
N HIS A 54 7.18 -6.95 -11.86
CA HIS A 54 6.08 -6.02 -12.13
C HIS A 54 4.93 -6.76 -12.83
N CYS A 55 3.74 -6.67 -12.26
CA CYS A 55 2.50 -7.08 -12.91
C CYS A 55 1.78 -5.83 -13.43
N GLU A 56 1.56 -5.77 -14.74
CA GLU A 56 0.73 -4.72 -15.35
C GLU A 56 -0.73 -5.18 -15.36
N ALA A 57 -1.56 -4.57 -14.52
CA ALA A 57 -2.96 -4.93 -14.38
C ALA A 57 -3.82 -4.56 -15.61
N GLY A 58 -3.37 -3.59 -16.41
CA GLY A 58 -4.05 -3.08 -17.60
C GLY A 58 -3.98 -1.55 -17.71
N SER A 59 -4.57 -1.01 -18.78
CA SER A 59 -4.60 0.43 -19.09
C SER A 59 -5.98 0.85 -19.58
N ILE A 60 -6.45 2.05 -19.20
CA ILE A 60 -7.69 2.64 -19.74
C ILE A 60 -7.31 3.61 -20.85
N ASN A 61 -7.42 3.17 -22.10
CA ASN A 61 -7.02 3.95 -23.29
C ASN A 61 -8.16 4.74 -23.93
N ARG A 62 -9.30 4.86 -23.25
CA ARG A 62 -10.47 5.63 -23.73
C ARG A 62 -10.39 7.05 -23.23
N LEU A 63 -10.72 8.02 -24.09
CA LEU A 63 -10.89 9.41 -23.68
C LEU A 63 -11.98 9.52 -22.62
N GLN A 64 -11.65 10.14 -21.49
CA GLN A 64 -12.59 10.40 -20.39
C GLN A 64 -12.79 11.91 -20.27
N LYS A 65 -14.04 12.34 -20.25
CA LYS A 65 -14.36 13.74 -20.00
C LYS A 65 -14.17 14.04 -18.52
N ILE A 66 -13.31 15.00 -18.21
CA ILE A 66 -13.15 15.52 -16.86
C ILE A 66 -14.14 16.68 -16.69
N SER A 67 -15.18 16.46 -15.90
CA SER A 67 -16.17 17.48 -15.57
C SER A 67 -15.78 18.25 -14.31
N SER A 68 -16.01 19.56 -14.31
CA SER A 68 -15.93 20.36 -13.08
C SER A 68 -16.98 19.86 -12.07
N ASN A 69 -16.60 19.77 -10.80
CA ASN A 69 -17.46 19.37 -9.67
C ASN A 69 -18.06 17.95 -9.70
N GLN A 70 -17.53 17.01 -10.48
CA GLN A 70 -17.93 15.60 -10.41
C GLN A 70 -16.71 14.68 -10.42
N PRO A 71 -16.67 13.65 -9.55
CA PRO A 71 -15.58 12.68 -9.53
C PRO A 71 -15.63 11.78 -10.77
N LEU A 72 -14.44 11.44 -11.28
CA LEU A 72 -14.27 10.42 -12.31
C LEU A 72 -13.83 9.11 -11.65
N PHE A 73 -14.61 8.05 -11.83
CA PHE A 73 -14.28 6.71 -11.35
C PHE A 73 -13.75 5.84 -12.49
N LEU A 74 -12.52 5.37 -12.34
CA LEU A 74 -11.86 4.49 -13.29
C LEU A 74 -11.64 3.13 -12.63
N LYS A 75 -12.25 2.07 -13.21
CA LYS A 75 -12.16 0.71 -12.70
C LYS A 75 -11.34 -0.16 -13.65
N ILE A 76 -10.35 -0.85 -13.11
CA ILE A 76 -9.57 -1.87 -13.80
C ILE A 76 -9.80 -3.18 -13.04
N GLU A 77 -10.38 -4.17 -13.73
CA GLU A 77 -10.44 -5.54 -13.23
C GLU A 77 -9.12 -6.24 -13.58
N THR A 78 -8.54 -6.98 -12.64
CA THR A 78 -7.26 -7.66 -12.84
C THR A 78 -7.23 -9.03 -12.18
N THR A 79 -6.53 -9.97 -12.80
CA THR A 79 -6.23 -11.29 -12.25
C THR A 79 -4.89 -11.33 -11.50
N ALA A 80 -4.25 -10.16 -11.32
CA ALA A 80 -2.93 -10.06 -10.71
C ALA A 80 -1.86 -10.92 -11.43
N CYS A 81 -1.92 -10.95 -12.76
CA CYS A 81 -1.03 -11.71 -13.64
C CYS A 81 -1.03 -13.22 -13.37
N GLN A 82 -2.19 -13.77 -12.98
CA GLN A 82 -2.33 -15.20 -12.71
C GLN A 82 -1.85 -16.08 -13.88
N GLY A 83 -1.02 -17.07 -13.59
CA GLY A 83 -0.47 -18.03 -14.54
C GLY A 83 0.78 -17.59 -15.29
N THR A 84 1.32 -16.39 -15.02
CA THR A 84 2.56 -15.89 -15.64
C THR A 84 3.71 -15.83 -14.62
N ASP A 85 4.92 -15.57 -15.12
CA ASP A 85 6.12 -15.37 -14.29
C ASP A 85 6.04 -14.12 -13.38
N THR A 86 5.08 -13.23 -13.62
CA THR A 86 4.87 -11.98 -12.87
C THR A 86 3.64 -12.02 -11.97
N GLN A 87 3.07 -13.21 -11.73
CA GLN A 87 1.94 -13.39 -10.82
C GLN A 87 2.23 -12.83 -9.42
N VAL A 88 1.28 -12.04 -8.89
CA VAL A 88 1.38 -11.48 -7.53
C VAL A 88 1.09 -12.56 -6.50
N ASN A 89 2.15 -13.11 -5.89
CA ASN A 89 2.09 -14.16 -4.86
C ASN A 89 2.78 -13.78 -3.54
N PHE A 90 3.42 -12.61 -3.51
CA PHE A 90 4.15 -12.09 -2.36
C PHE A 90 3.75 -10.63 -2.16
N LEU A 91 3.49 -10.26 -0.90
CA LEU A 91 3.14 -8.91 -0.45
C LEU A 91 4.12 -8.47 0.65
#